data_AF-A0A5C8T963-F1
#
_entry.id   AF-A0A5C8T963-F1
#
_cell.length_a   1.000
_cell.length_b   1.000
_cell.length_c   1.000
_cell.angle_alpha   90.00
_cell.angle_beta   90.00
_cell.angle_gamma   90.00
#
_symmetry.space_group_name_H-M   'P 1'
#
loop_
_entity.id
_entity.type
_entity.pdbx_description
1 polymer ?
#
loop_
_entity_poly.entity_id
_entity_poly.type
_entity_poly.pdbx_seq_one_letter_code
_entity_poly.pdbx_strand_id
1 'polypeptide(L)'
;MTETIIPLRPRSEENSALARVDVTAVELLARGQAASLQAARTQVILINLRGHRDQMTALFADLRAREPAGDVQIDTANAGLVVAINHGVVQIDLFIARAQLLMAETAQSSG
;
A
#
# COMPACT_ATOMS: atom_id res chain seq x y z
N MET A 1 0.97 11.25 49.44
CA MET A 1 0.02 11.25 48.32
C MET A 1 0.84 11.41 47.05
N THR A 2 1.20 10.30 46.41
CA THR A 2 1.94 10.30 45.14
C THR A 2 0.93 10.28 44.01
N GLU A 3 0.81 11.39 43.30
CA GLU A 3 0.07 11.45 42.04
C GLU A 3 0.79 10.55 41.03
N THR A 4 0.22 9.38 40.79
CA THR A 4 0.62 8.55 39.66
C THR A 4 0.19 9.28 38.40
N ILE A 5 1.14 9.91 37.72
CA ILE A 5 0.94 10.43 36.36
C ILE A 5 0.71 9.20 35.48
N ILE A 6 -0.55 8.97 35.10
CA ILE A 6 -0.90 8.00 34.06
C ILE A 6 -0.63 8.70 32.73
N PRO A 7 0.39 8.31 31.96
CA PRO A 7 0.57 8.87 30.63
C PRO A 7 -0.64 8.44 29.78
N LEU A 8 -1.47 9.42 29.43
CA LEU A 8 -2.47 9.26 28.38
C LEU A 8 -1.71 9.02 27.08
N ARG A 9 -1.53 7.75 26.70
CA ARG A 9 -1.07 7.42 25.35
C ARG A 9 -2.06 8.06 24.38
N PRO A 10 -1.61 8.89 23.43
CA PRO A 10 -2.46 9.32 22.34
C PRO A 10 -3.04 8.07 21.69
N ARG A 11 -4.31 8.16 21.33
CA ARG A 11 -5.11 7.13 20.67
C ARG A 11 -4.63 6.89 19.22
N SER A 12 -3.31 6.82 18.99
CA SER A 12 -2.65 6.56 17.72
C SER A 12 -2.43 5.07 17.48
N GLU A 13 -3.23 4.21 18.12
CA GLU A 13 -3.22 2.75 17.92
C GLU A 13 -3.90 2.33 16.60
N GLU A 14 -3.90 3.20 15.60
CA GLU A 14 -3.64 2.75 14.24
C GLU A 14 -2.18 3.07 13.96
N ASN A 15 -1.29 2.09 14.17
CA ASN A 15 0.08 2.15 13.68
C ASN A 15 0.02 2.66 12.24
N SER A 16 0.43 3.91 12.00
CA SER A 16 0.35 4.54 10.68
C SER A 16 0.95 3.58 9.65
N ALA A 17 0.38 3.51 8.45
CA ALA A 17 0.91 2.63 7.40
C ALA A 17 2.42 2.83 7.19
N LEU A 18 2.92 4.05 7.42
CA LEU A 18 4.34 4.39 7.41
C LEU A 18 5.13 3.78 8.58
N ALA A 19 4.56 3.73 9.79
CA ALA A 19 5.19 3.07 10.93
C ALA A 19 5.33 1.55 10.72
N ARG A 20 4.33 0.92 10.09
CA ARG A 20 4.42 -0.50 9.69
C ARG A 20 5.52 -0.73 8.65
N VAL A 21 5.64 0.17 7.66
CA VAL A 21 6.72 0.13 6.67
C VAL A 21 8.09 0.22 7.35
N ASP A 22 8.25 1.13 8.30
CA ASP A 22 9.52 1.33 9.00
C ASP A 22 9.95 0.11 9.81
N VAL A 23 9.02 -0.52 10.54
CA VAL A 23 9.31 -1.74 11.31
C VAL A 23 9.82 -2.85 10.37
N THR A 24 9.08 -3.15 9.29
CA THR A 24 9.48 -4.19 8.34
C THR A 24 10.78 -3.83 7.61
N ALA A 25 11.01 -2.57 7.29
CA ALA A 25 12.23 -2.12 6.63
C ALA A 25 13.47 -2.30 7.53
N VAL A 26 13.35 -2.00 8.83
CA VAL A 26 14.42 -2.24 9.81
C VAL A 26 14.73 -3.73 9.92
N GLU A 27 13.72 -4.60 9.91
CA GLU A 27 13.92 -6.06 9.92
C GLU A 27 14.66 -6.55 8.66
N LEU A 28 14.27 -6.07 7.47
CA LEU A 28 14.97 -6.42 6.22
C LEU A 28 16.43 -5.99 6.25
N LEU A 29 16.71 -4.79 6.76
CA LEU A 29 18.08 -4.30 6.91
C LEU A 29 18.88 -5.14 7.90
N ALA A 30 18.29 -5.45 9.07
CA ALA A 30 18.94 -6.26 10.10
C ALA A 30 19.26 -7.69 9.63
N ARG A 31 18.45 -8.24 8.72
CA ARG A 31 18.68 -9.54 8.07
C ARG A 31 19.65 -9.49 6.88
N GLY A 32 20.20 -8.32 6.55
CA GLY A 32 21.09 -8.14 5.39
C GLY A 32 20.38 -8.30 4.04
N GLN A 33 19.06 -8.18 4.01
CA GLN A 33 18.24 -8.34 2.79
C GLN A 33 18.12 -7.04 1.98
N ALA A 34 18.64 -5.93 2.52
CA ALA A 34 18.70 -4.64 1.86
C ALA A 34 20.04 -3.94 2.16
N ALA A 35 20.59 -3.23 1.18
CA ALA A 35 21.86 -2.51 1.29
C ALA A 35 21.78 -1.25 2.15
N SER A 36 20.58 -0.69 2.34
CA SER A 36 20.34 0.49 3.15
C SER A 36 18.91 0.51 3.68
N LEU A 37 18.64 1.31 4.72
CA LEU A 37 17.28 1.52 5.22
C LEU A 37 16.35 2.09 4.14
N GLN A 38 16.88 2.95 3.27
CA GLN A 38 16.13 3.50 2.14
C GLN A 38 15.73 2.39 1.15
N ALA A 39 16.66 1.51 0.78
CA ALA A 39 16.37 0.37 -0.10
C ALA A 39 15.31 -0.57 0.54
N ALA A 40 15.44 -0.83 1.85
CA ALA A 40 14.48 -1.65 2.58
C ALA A 40 13.06 -1.02 2.58
N ARG A 41 12.95 0.28 2.88
CA ARG A 41 11.67 1.01 2.83
C ARG A 41 11.03 0.93 1.45
N THR A 42 11.80 1.18 0.40
CA THR A 42 11.30 1.12 -0.97
C THR A 42 10.81 -0.28 -1.33
N GLN A 43 11.54 -1.33 -0.92
CA GLN A 43 11.11 -2.72 -1.12
C GLN A 43 9.78 -3.02 -0.40
N VAL A 44 9.63 -2.61 0.86
CA VAL A 44 8.39 -2.83 1.63
C VAL A 44 7.21 -2.08 0.99
N ILE A 45 7.43 -0.83 0.58
CA ILE A 45 6.40 -0.04 -0.11
C ILE A 45 5.99 -0.73 -1.41
N LEU A 46 6.94 -1.23 -2.20
CA LEU A 46 6.65 -1.96 -3.44
C LEU A 46 5.85 -3.25 -3.20
N ILE A 47 6.20 -4.02 -2.17
CA ILE A 47 5.46 -5.23 -1.78
C ILE A 47 4.01 -4.86 -1.44
N ASN A 48 3.82 -3.82 -0.62
CA ASN A 48 2.50 -3.36 -0.21
C ASN A 48 1.69 -2.86 -1.41
N LEU A 49 2.29 -2.08 -2.30
CA LEU A 49 1.61 -1.58 -3.52
C LEU A 49 1.17 -2.74 -4.42
N ARG A 50 2.01 -3.74 -4.63
CA ARG A 50 1.65 -4.94 -5.41
C ARG A 50 0.49 -5.71 -4.76
N GLY A 51 0.53 -5.89 -3.44
CA GLY A 51 -0.57 -6.51 -2.70
C GLY A 51 -1.90 -5.77 -2.87
N HIS A 52 -1.90 -4.44 -2.75
CA HIS A 52 -3.11 -3.64 -2.99
C HIS A 52 -3.57 -3.70 -4.45
N ARG A 53 -2.64 -3.70 -5.41
CA ARG A 53 -2.94 -3.82 -6.84
C ARG A 53 -3.64 -5.14 -7.15
N ASP A 54 -3.16 -6.24 -6.58
CA ASP A 54 -3.75 -7.57 -6.76
C ASP A 54 -5.16 -7.65 -6.13
N GLN A 55 -5.34 -7.09 -4.94
CA GLN A 55 -6.66 -6.99 -4.29
C GLN A 55 -7.65 -6.17 -5.13
N MET A 56 -7.24 -5.01 -5.63
CA MET A 56 -8.09 -4.17 -6.48
C MET A 56 -8.42 -4.84 -7.82
N THR A 57 -7.46 -5.54 -8.41
CA THR A 57 -7.68 -6.30 -9.65
C THR A 57 -8.69 -7.43 -9.44
N ALA A 58 -8.62 -8.13 -8.29
CA ALA A 58 -9.59 -9.16 -7.94
C ALA A 58 -11.01 -8.57 -7.74
N LEU A 59 -11.13 -7.45 -7.02
CA LEU A 59 -12.41 -6.75 -6.85
C LEU A 59 -12.97 -6.24 -8.18
N PHE A 60 -12.11 -5.77 -9.08
CA PHE A 60 -12.51 -5.33 -10.41
C PHE A 60 -13.09 -6.48 -11.24
N ALA A 61 -12.44 -7.63 -11.22
CA ALA A 61 -12.90 -8.83 -11.90
C ALA A 61 -14.24 -9.31 -11.33
N ASP A 62 -14.37 -9.34 -10.00
CA ASP A 62 -15.62 -9.71 -9.31
C ASP A 62 -16.77 -8.78 -9.72
N LEU A 63 -16.58 -7.47 -9.63
CA LEU A 63 -17.61 -6.49 -9.99
C LEU A 63 -18.01 -6.55 -11.46
N ARG A 64 -17.06 -6.80 -12.37
CA ARG A 64 -17.35 -6.95 -13.80
C ARG A 64 -18.08 -8.25 -14.15
N ALA A 65 -17.91 -9.29 -13.36
CA ALA A 65 -18.57 -10.57 -13.58
C ALA A 65 -20.00 -10.61 -13.05
N ARG A 66 -20.43 -9.61 -12.26
CA ARG A 66 -21.78 -9.55 -11.70
C ARG A 66 -22.81 -9.25 -12.79
N GLU A 67 -23.89 -10.01 -12.77
CA GLU A 67 -25.09 -9.70 -13.56
C GLU A 67 -25.73 -8.39 -13.05
N PRO A 68 -26.43 -7.65 -13.92
CA PRO A 68 -27.20 -6.49 -13.50
C PRO A 68 -28.17 -6.86 -12.38
N ALA A 69 -28.25 -6.02 -11.34
CA ALA A 69 -29.16 -6.24 -10.23
C ALA A 69 -30.63 -6.00 -10.62
N GLY A 70 -30.87 -5.35 -11.76
CA GLY A 70 -32.20 -4.94 -12.20
C GLY A 70 -32.72 -3.68 -11.49
N ASP A 71 -31.93 -3.16 -10.54
CA ASP A 71 -32.13 -1.87 -9.91
C ASP A 71 -31.14 -0.85 -10.50
N VAL A 72 -31.68 0.21 -11.10
CA VAL A 72 -30.90 1.23 -11.82
C VAL A 72 -29.89 1.94 -10.91
N GLN A 73 -30.21 2.14 -9.63
CA GLN A 73 -29.29 2.81 -8.70
C GLN A 73 -28.12 1.90 -8.35
N ILE A 74 -28.39 0.61 -8.12
CA ILE A 74 -27.34 -0.38 -7.85
C ILE A 74 -26.44 -0.56 -9.07
N ASP A 75 -27.02 -0.69 -10.27
CA ASP A 75 -26.26 -0.87 -11.50
C ASP A 75 -25.38 0.34 -11.82
N THR A 76 -25.90 1.56 -11.57
CA THR A 76 -25.12 2.80 -11.71
C THR A 76 -23.98 2.86 -10.69
N ALA A 77 -24.23 2.48 -9.43
CA ALA A 77 -23.20 2.44 -8.39
C ALA A 77 -22.10 1.43 -8.73
N ASN A 78 -22.47 0.23 -9.21
CA ASN A 78 -21.53 -0.79 -9.66
C ASN A 78 -20.66 -0.28 -10.83
N ALA A 79 -21.26 0.38 -11.82
CA ALA A 79 -20.50 1.00 -12.92
C ALA A 79 -19.53 2.08 -12.42
N GLY A 80 -19.96 2.91 -11.45
CA GLY A 80 -19.10 3.91 -10.81
C GLY A 80 -17.92 3.28 -10.06
N LEU A 81 -18.15 2.19 -9.31
CA LEU A 81 -17.09 1.45 -8.62
C LEU A 81 -16.07 0.85 -9.60
N VAL A 82 -16.53 0.28 -10.71
CA VAL A 82 -15.65 -0.25 -11.77
C VAL A 82 -14.70 0.84 -12.28
N VAL A 83 -15.21 2.04 -12.56
CA VAL A 83 -14.38 3.17 -13.01
C VAL A 83 -13.38 3.60 -11.93
N ALA A 84 -13.84 3.74 -10.68
CA ALA A 84 -12.98 4.16 -9.57
C ALA A 84 -11.86 3.14 -9.29
N ILE A 85 -12.17 1.85 -9.30
CA ILE A 85 -11.18 0.78 -9.10
C ILE A 85 -10.18 0.76 -10.25
N ASN A 86 -10.63 0.87 -11.51
CA ASN A 86 -9.73 0.94 -12.65
C ASN A 86 -8.75 2.11 -12.54
N HIS A 87 -9.24 3.30 -12.16
CA HIS A 87 -8.37 4.45 -11.92
C HIS A 87 -7.36 4.18 -10.81
N GLY A 88 -7.79 3.58 -9.69
CA GLY A 88 -6.90 3.24 -8.59
C GLY A 88 -5.81 2.22 -8.97
N VAL A 89 -6.14 1.19 -9.76
CA VAL A 89 -5.16 0.23 -10.29
C VAL A 89 -4.11 0.94 -11.13
N VAL A 90 -4.51 1.82 -12.05
CA VAL A 90 -3.59 2.60 -12.89
C VAL A 90 -2.66 3.49 -12.05
N GLN A 91 -3.18 4.12 -11.00
CA GLN A 91 -2.37 4.94 -10.09
C GLN A 91 -1.35 4.10 -9.32
N ILE A 92 -1.74 2.91 -8.84
CA ILE A 92 -0.81 2.00 -8.17
C ILE A 92 0.27 1.51 -9.13
N ASP A 93 -0.10 1.12 -10.36
CA ASP A 93 0.87 0.71 -11.39
C ASP A 93 1.89 1.84 -11.68
N LEU A 94 1.44 3.10 -11.73
CA LEU A 94 2.34 4.26 -11.87
C LEU A 94 3.31 4.40 -10.67
N PHE A 95 2.82 4.23 -9.45
CA PHE A 95 3.67 4.29 -8.26
C PHE A 95 4.68 3.15 -8.21
N ILE A 96 4.27 1.94 -8.60
CA ILE A 96 5.18 0.79 -8.72
C ILE A 96 6.28 1.11 -9.75
N ALA A 97 5.92 1.59 -10.94
CA ALA A 97 6.88 1.92 -11.98
C ALA A 97 7.88 2.99 -11.53
N ARG A 98 7.42 4.06 -10.88
CA ARG A 98 8.29 5.11 -10.33
C ARG A 98 9.22 4.60 -9.24
N ALA A 99 8.72 3.76 -8.34
CA ALA A 99 9.53 3.18 -7.28
C ALA A 99 10.60 2.22 -7.83
N GLN A 100 10.28 1.43 -8.86
CA GLN A 100 11.25 0.60 -9.56
C GLN A 100 12.35 1.42 -10.24
N LEU A 101 11.98 2.55 -10.85
CA LEU A 101 12.92 3.46 -11.51
C LEU A 101 13.91 4.06 -10.49
N LEU A 102 13.40 4.54 -9.35
CA LEU A 102 14.24 5.03 -8.23
C LEU A 102 15.20 3.95 -7.70
N MET A 103 14.74 2.69 -7.59
CA MET A 103 15.62 1.58 -7.18
C MET A 103 16.73 1.32 -8.19
N ALA A 104 16.43 1.37 -9.49
CA ALA A 104 17.42 1.17 -10.53
C ALA A 104 18.49 2.29 -10.54
N GLU A 105 18.09 3.54 -10.29
CA GLU A 105 19.00 4.68 -10.19
C GLU A 105 19.92 4.56 -8.97
N THR A 106 19.36 4.24 -7.81
CA THR A 106 20.16 4.08 -6.57
C THR A 106 21.19 2.95 -6.66
N ALA A 107 20.84 1.84 -7.32
CA ALA A 107 21.76 0.72 -7.57
C ALA A 107 22.93 1.13 -8.49
N GLN A 108 22.71 2.00 -9.48
CA GLN A 108 23.75 2.49 -10.39
C GLN A 108 24.67 3.53 -9.74
N SER A 109 24.17 4.31 -8.77
CA SER A 109 25.00 5.29 -8.06
C SER A 109 25.92 4.70 -6.98
N SER A 110 25.73 3.42 -6.65
CA SER A 110 26.45 2.72 -5.56
C SER A 110 27.48 1.69 -6.06
N GLY A 111 27.66 1.57 -7.38
CA GLY A 111 28.66 0.70 -8.04
C GLY A 111 29.79 1.51 -8.65
#